data_AF-A0A7X9N6R0-F1
#
_entry.id   AF-A0A7X9N6R0-F1
#
_cell.length_a   1.000
_cell.length_b   1.000
_cell.length_c   1.000
_cell.angle_alpha   90.00
_cell.angle_beta   90.00
_cell.angle_gamma   90.00
#
_symmetry.space_group_name_H-M   'P 1'
#
loop_
_entity.id
_entity.type
_entity.pdbx_description
1 polymer ?
#
loop_
_entity_poly.entity_id
_entity_poly.type
_entity_poly.pdbx_seq_one_letter_code
_entity_poly.pdbx_strand_id
1 'polypeptide(L)'
;MSSISLNIRGLALIMIMLIGVLMYLLNSPIQLHFIDIATHDYPASLVMASSINSIFSNFGIALGSATGSLLVKTHGLIAVGPGGAVYAAVAGILVIWLNRINQKMSPVDLK
;
A
#
# COMPACT_ATOMS: atom_id res chain seq x y z
N MET A 1 3.61 -27.10 -26.04
CA MET A 1 4.24 -26.10 -25.15
C MET A 1 3.58 -24.72 -25.19
N SER A 2 2.76 -24.37 -26.19
CA SER A 2 2.07 -23.07 -26.30
C SER A 2 0.87 -22.89 -25.33
N SER A 3 0.16 -23.96 -24.99
CA SER A 3 -1.02 -23.92 -24.11
C SER A 3 -0.70 -23.61 -22.64
N ILE A 4 0.45 -24.08 -22.13
CA ILE A 4 0.95 -23.74 -20.79
C ILE A 4 1.32 -22.26 -20.71
N SER A 5 1.94 -21.70 -21.76
CA SER A 5 2.32 -20.28 -21.80
C SER A 5 1.10 -19.34 -21.87
N LEU A 6 -0.05 -19.79 -22.40
CA LEU A 6 -1.27 -18.98 -22.45
C LEU A 6 -1.94 -18.89 -21.07
N ASN A 7 -1.93 -20.01 -20.32
CA ASN A 7 -2.53 -20.09 -18.99
C ASN A 7 -1.79 -19.20 -17.97
N ILE A 8 -0.45 -19.20 -17.99
CA ILE A 8 0.35 -18.32 -17.12
C ILE A 8 0.17 -16.84 -17.47
N ARG A 9 -0.04 -16.49 -18.74
CA ARG A 9 -0.26 -15.11 -19.18
C ARG A 9 -1.64 -14.61 -18.75
N GLY A 10 -2.67 -15.44 -18.88
CA GLY A 10 -4.01 -15.14 -18.36
C GLY A 10 -3.99 -14.96 -16.84
N LEU A 11 -3.33 -15.87 -16.12
CA LEU A 11 -3.21 -15.80 -14.66
C LEU A 11 -2.43 -14.55 -14.21
N ALA A 12 -1.33 -14.21 -14.87
CA ALA A 12 -0.57 -12.99 -14.57
C ALA A 12 -1.40 -11.72 -14.80
N LEU A 13 -2.20 -11.68 -15.86
CA LEU A 13 -3.07 -10.55 -16.18
C LEU A 13 -4.18 -10.38 -15.13
N ILE A 14 -4.79 -11.50 -14.70
CA ILE A 14 -5.75 -11.51 -13.59
C ILE A 14 -5.10 -11.01 -12.29
N MET A 15 -3.89 -11.45 -11.97
CA MET A 15 -3.16 -11.02 -10.77
C MET A 15 -2.85 -9.52 -10.79
N ILE A 16 -2.39 -8.98 -11.92
CA ILE A 16 -2.11 -7.54 -12.06
C ILE A 16 -3.41 -6.73 -11.92
N MET A 17 -4.50 -7.19 -12.54
CA MET A 17 -5.82 -6.55 -12.40
C MET A 17 -6.30 -6.59 -10.94
N LEU A 18 -6.15 -7.72 -10.26
CA LEU A 18 -6.54 -7.87 -8.86
C LEU A 18 -5.72 -6.94 -7.95
N ILE A 19 -4.40 -6.85 -8.15
CA ILE A 19 -3.52 -5.93 -7.43
C ILE A 19 -3.95 -4.48 -7.68
N GLY A 20 -4.21 -4.10 -8.92
CA GLY A 20 -4.68 -2.76 -9.27
C GLY A 20 -6.02 -2.42 -8.59
N VAL A 21 -6.99 -3.33 -8.67
CA VAL A 21 -8.29 -3.18 -8.02
C VAL A 21 -8.15 -3.07 -6.50
N LEU A 22 -7.36 -3.94 -5.87
CA LEU A 22 -7.11 -3.88 -4.43
C LEU A 22 -6.42 -2.58 -4.02
N MET A 23 -5.50 -2.06 -4.84
CA MET A 23 -4.83 -0.78 -4.59
C MET A 23 -5.85 0.38 -4.56
N TYR A 24 -6.82 0.40 -5.47
CA TYR A 24 -7.89 1.42 -5.46
C TYR A 24 -8.94 1.19 -4.39
N LEU A 25 -9.34 -0.07 -4.20
CA LEU A 25 -10.43 -0.45 -3.30
C LEU A 25 -10.01 -0.36 -1.83
N LEU A 26 -8.73 -0.46 -1.48
CA LEU A 26 -8.24 -0.22 -0.13
C LEU A 26 -8.01 1.28 0.13
N ASN A 27 -7.60 2.05 -0.87
CA ASN A 27 -7.22 3.46 -0.67
C ASN A 27 -8.41 4.39 -0.38
N SER A 28 -9.60 4.07 -0.90
CA SER A 28 -10.81 4.88 -0.73
C SER A 28 -11.54 4.67 0.62
N PRO A 29 -11.85 3.43 1.07
CA PRO A 29 -12.52 3.20 2.34
C PRO A 29 -11.62 3.43 3.55
N ILE A 30 -10.30 3.21 3.46
CA ILE A 30 -9.37 3.60 4.55
C ILE A 30 -9.36 5.12 4.74
N GLN A 31 -9.37 5.89 3.64
CA GLN A 31 -9.48 7.35 3.70
C GLN A 31 -10.83 7.79 4.31
N LEU A 32 -11.94 7.20 3.87
CA LEU A 32 -13.27 7.55 4.37
C LEU A 32 -13.50 7.10 5.83
N HIS A 33 -12.98 5.95 6.24
CA HIS A 33 -13.11 5.44 7.61
C HIS A 33 -12.27 6.24 8.62
N PHE A 34 -11.07 6.68 8.24
CA PHE A 34 -10.27 7.61 9.05
C PHE A 34 -10.94 8.98 9.16
N ILE A 35 -11.62 9.42 8.09
CA ILE A 35 -12.39 10.66 8.08
C ILE A 35 -13.61 10.54 9.00
N ASP A 36 -14.40 9.47 8.91
CA ASP A 36 -15.58 9.25 9.76
C ASP A 36 -15.20 9.19 11.25
N ILE A 37 -14.11 8.50 11.61
CA ILE A 37 -13.67 8.38 13.01
C ILE A 37 -13.14 9.70 13.55
N ALA A 38 -12.31 10.43 12.79
CA ALA A 38 -11.73 11.67 13.29
C ALA A 38 -12.69 12.88 13.21
N THR A 39 -13.83 12.77 12.51
CA THR A 39 -14.90 13.81 12.50
C THR A 39 -15.60 13.89 13.85
N HIS A 40 -15.58 12.81 14.63
CA HIS A 40 -16.23 12.75 15.93
C HIS A 40 -15.40 13.41 17.06
N ASP A 41 -14.06 13.46 16.96
CA ASP A 41 -13.19 13.93 18.06
C ASP A 41 -12.26 15.14 17.74
N TYR A 42 -11.82 15.35 16.48
CA TYR A 42 -10.84 16.42 16.14
C TYR A 42 -11.02 17.01 14.71
N PRO A 43 -12.04 17.87 14.49
CA PRO A 43 -12.39 18.41 13.16
C PRO A 43 -11.31 19.26 12.49
N ALA A 44 -10.37 19.85 13.25
CA ALA A 44 -9.29 20.68 12.71
C ALA A 44 -8.09 19.87 12.15
N SER A 45 -7.86 18.67 12.67
CA SER A 45 -6.69 17.83 12.33
C SER A 45 -6.97 16.90 11.14
N LEU A 46 -8.24 16.64 10.88
CA LEU A 46 -8.76 15.75 9.83
C LEU A 46 -8.33 16.13 8.41
N VAL A 47 -8.43 17.41 8.08
CA VAL A 47 -8.07 17.94 6.76
C VAL A 47 -6.57 17.82 6.51
N MET A 48 -5.75 17.91 7.56
CA MET A 48 -4.31 17.61 7.49
C MET A 48 -4.04 16.11 7.34
N ALA A 49 -4.71 15.24 8.10
CA ALA A 49 -4.51 13.79 7.99
C ALA A 49 -4.92 13.26 6.60
N SER A 50 -6.05 13.73 6.06
CA SER A 50 -6.54 13.39 4.73
C SER A 50 -5.60 13.85 3.61
N SER A 51 -5.08 15.08 3.69
CA SER A 51 -4.10 15.57 2.71
C SER A 51 -2.76 14.83 2.81
N ILE A 52 -2.30 14.49 4.02
CA ILE A 52 -1.11 13.68 4.24
C ILE A 52 -1.21 12.30 3.59
N ASN A 53 -2.37 11.66 3.63
CA ASN A 53 -2.57 10.38 2.95
C ASN A 53 -2.36 10.50 1.42
N SER A 54 -2.88 11.57 0.81
CA SER A 54 -2.67 11.85 -0.62
C SER A 54 -1.20 12.17 -0.94
N ILE A 55 -0.54 12.95 -0.08
CA ILE A 55 0.89 13.28 -0.24
C ILE A 55 1.75 12.01 -0.19
N PHE A 56 1.58 11.15 0.80
CA PHE A 56 2.34 9.91 0.92
C PHE A 56 2.02 8.90 -0.19
N SER A 57 0.77 8.84 -0.65
CA SER A 57 0.40 8.00 -1.80
C SER A 57 1.10 8.47 -3.08
N ASN A 58 1.06 9.76 -3.39
CA ASN A 58 1.73 10.33 -4.57
C ASN A 58 3.25 10.18 -4.48
N PHE A 59 3.82 10.40 -3.29
CA PHE A 59 5.24 10.19 -3.02
C PHE A 59 5.65 8.72 -3.19
N GLY A 60 4.85 7.78 -2.67
CA GLY A 60 5.08 6.34 -2.81
C GLY A 60 5.07 5.89 -4.27
N ILE A 61 4.14 6.40 -5.09
CA ILE A 61 4.10 6.13 -6.53
C ILE A 61 5.36 6.68 -7.23
N ALA A 62 5.75 7.93 -6.93
CA ALA A 62 6.94 8.54 -7.53
C ALA A 62 8.22 7.77 -7.17
N LEU A 63 8.37 7.39 -5.89
CA LEU A 63 9.53 6.68 -5.39
C LEU A 63 9.58 5.24 -5.91
N GLY A 64 8.44 4.55 -5.94
CA GLY A 64 8.31 3.21 -6.51
C GLY A 64 8.55 3.19 -8.02
N SER A 65 8.08 4.20 -8.76
CA SER A 65 8.35 4.36 -10.18
C SER A 65 9.83 4.62 -10.45
N ALA A 66 10.46 5.55 -9.72
CA ALA A 66 11.88 5.85 -9.87
C ALA A 66 12.76 4.62 -9.57
N THR A 67 12.48 3.93 -8.46
CA THR A 67 13.25 2.73 -8.06
C THR A 67 12.98 1.57 -9.00
N GLY A 68 11.73 1.35 -9.41
CA GLY A 68 11.36 0.33 -10.39
C GLY A 68 12.02 0.56 -11.75
N SER A 69 11.99 1.79 -12.26
CA SER A 69 12.67 2.16 -13.51
C SER A 69 14.18 1.94 -13.45
N LEU A 70 14.83 2.29 -12.33
CA LEU A 70 16.26 2.04 -12.14
C LEU A 70 16.57 0.54 -12.11
N LEU A 71 15.75 -0.24 -11.40
CA LEU A 71 15.91 -1.68 -11.26
C LEU A 71 15.72 -2.42 -12.59
N VAL A 72 14.75 -1.98 -13.41
CA VAL A 72 14.57 -2.46 -14.79
C VAL A 72 15.80 -2.14 -15.63
N LYS A 73 16.36 -0.93 -15.49
CA LYS A 73 17.51 -0.49 -16.29
C LYS A 73 18.78 -1.30 -15.98
N THR A 74 19.00 -1.71 -14.73
CA THR A 74 20.22 -2.42 -14.31
C THR A 74 20.09 -3.94 -14.37
N HIS A 75 18.93 -4.50 -14.03
CA HIS A 75 18.74 -5.95 -13.87
C HIS A 75 17.60 -6.53 -14.72
N GLY A 76 16.95 -5.70 -15.54
CA GLY A 76 15.85 -6.10 -16.42
C GLY A 76 14.50 -6.23 -15.70
N LEU A 77 13.45 -6.50 -16.49
CA LEU A 77 12.06 -6.52 -16.01
C LEU A 77 11.79 -7.60 -14.94
N ILE A 78 12.57 -8.69 -14.95
CA ILE A 78 12.43 -9.81 -14.00
C ILE A 78 12.76 -9.36 -12.57
N ALA A 79 13.64 -8.38 -12.41
CA ALA A 79 14.06 -7.87 -11.10
C ALA A 79 12.99 -7.00 -10.40
N VAL A 80 11.97 -6.53 -11.13
CA VAL A 80 10.89 -5.70 -10.57
C VAL A 80 10.07 -6.46 -9.53
N GLY A 81 9.81 -7.74 -9.76
CA GLY A 81 9.06 -8.60 -8.82
C GLY A 81 9.76 -8.69 -7.45
N PRO A 82 11.02 -9.15 -7.40
CA PRO A 82 11.81 -9.16 -6.17
C PRO A 82 11.94 -7.77 -5.52
N GLY A 83 12.15 -6.71 -6.32
CA GLY A 83 12.22 -5.33 -5.81
C GLY A 83 10.92 -4.91 -5.10
N GLY A 84 9.77 -5.20 -5.71
CA GLY A 84 8.46 -4.97 -5.09
C GLY A 84 8.23 -5.81 -3.83
N ALA A 85 8.72 -7.06 -3.82
CA ALA A 85 8.60 -7.94 -2.65
C ALA A 85 9.36 -7.38 -1.42
N VAL A 86 10.51 -6.73 -1.63
CA VAL A 86 11.23 -6.05 -0.55
C VAL A 86 10.40 -4.90 0.02
N TYR A 87 9.81 -4.06 -0.83
CA TYR A 87 8.91 -2.99 -0.38
C TYR A 87 7.70 -3.54 0.40
N ALA A 88 7.09 -4.63 -0.07
CA ALA A 88 5.99 -5.28 0.61
C ALA A 88 6.40 -5.87 1.98
N ALA A 89 7.58 -6.47 2.08
CA ALA A 89 8.12 -6.99 3.34
C ALA A 89 8.36 -5.87 4.35
N VAL A 90 8.96 -4.75 3.92
CA VAL A 90 9.19 -3.57 4.77
C VAL A 90 7.85 -3.00 5.26
N ALA A 91 6.87 -2.85 4.37
CA ALA A 91 5.52 -2.42 4.75
C ALA A 91 4.88 -3.36 5.77
N GLY A 92 5.00 -4.68 5.57
CA GLY A 92 4.51 -5.69 6.52
C GLY A 92 5.13 -5.57 7.91
N ILE A 93 6.45 -5.39 8.00
CA ILE A 93 7.16 -5.19 9.27
C ILE A 93 6.66 -3.92 9.97
N LEU A 94 6.53 -2.82 9.23
CA LEU A 94 6.03 -1.55 9.76
C LEU A 94 4.60 -1.68 10.29
N VAL A 95 3.72 -2.39 9.58
CA VAL A 95 2.34 -2.65 10.03
C VAL A 95 2.33 -3.50 11.31
N ILE A 96 3.15 -4.55 11.39
CA ILE A 96 3.27 -5.37 12.60
C ILE A 96 3.77 -4.52 13.77
N TRP A 97 4.78 -3.67 13.53
CA TRP A 97 5.34 -2.79 14.54
C TRP A 97 4.31 -1.75 15.03
N LEU A 98 3.59 -1.13 14.10
CA LEU A 98 2.51 -0.20 14.41
C LEU A 98 1.41 -0.86 15.22
N ASN A 99 0.97 -2.06 14.84
CA ASN A 99 -0.05 -2.82 15.57
C ASN A 99 0.41 -3.13 16.99
N ARG A 100 1.70 -3.47 17.19
CA ARG A 100 2.27 -3.66 18.53
C ARG A 100 2.27 -2.38 19.39
N ILE A 101 2.52 -1.22 18.79
CA ILE A 101 2.46 0.07 19.52
C ILE A 101 1.01 0.42 19.84
N ASN A 102 0.09 0.21 18.90
CA ASN A 102 -1.32 0.52 19.10
C ASN A 102 -1.94 -0.37 20.20
N GLN A 103 -1.51 -1.63 20.31
CA GLN A 103 -1.90 -2.52 21.41
C GLN A 103 -1.38 -2.07 22.78
N LYS A 104 -0.27 -1.31 22.85
CA LYS A 104 0.17 -0.67 24.10
C LYS A 104 -0.70 0.54 24.46
N MET A 105 -1.46 1.08 23.52
CA MET A 105 -2.47 2.13 23.70
C MET A 105 -3.89 1.54 23.81
N SER A 106 -4.04 0.43 24.54
CA SER A 106 -5.37 -0.10 24.88
C SER A 106 -6.10 0.87 25.84
N PRO A 107 -7.40 1.14 25.63
CA PRO A 107 -8.20 2.13 26.37
C PRO A 107 -8.55 1.64 27.80
N VAL A 108 -7.54 1.52 28.66
CA VAL A 108 -7.72 1.26 30.10
C VAL A 108 -7.45 2.51 30.96
N ASP A 109 -6.96 3.60 30.36
CA ASP A 109 -6.68 4.88 31.06
C ASP A 109 -7.79 5.93 30.89
N LEU A 110 -8.93 5.57 30.27
CA LEU A 110 -10.10 6.45 30.15
C LEU A 110 -11.26 5.91 31.01
N LYS A 111 -10.98 5.76 32.31
CA LYS A 111 -11.98 5.50 33.34
C LYS A 111 -12.04 6.65 34.32
#